data_AF-A0A2J8RH58-F1
#
_entry.id   AF-A0A2J8RH58-F1
#
_cell.length_a   1.000
_cell.length_b   1.000
_cell.length_c   1.000
_cell.angle_alpha   90.00
_cell.angle_beta   90.00
_cell.angle_gamma   90.00
#
_symmetry.space_group_name_H-M   'P 1'
#
loop_
_entity.id
_entity.type
_entity.pdbx_description
1 polymer ?
#
loop_
_entity_poly.entity_id
_entity_poly.type
_entity_poly.pdbx_seq_one_letter_code
_entity_poly.pdbx_strand_id
1 'polypeptide(L)'
;ALAAGLRDCVRFLRAFRLRDADVQFLASVLPPDTDPAFFEHLRALDCSEVPLLQVSGPLLVVQLLETPLLCLVSYASLVATNAARLRLIAGPEKRLLEMGLRRAQGPDGGLTASTYSYLGDVGTSSW
;
A
#
# COMPACT_ATOMS: atom_id res chain seq x y z
N ALA A 1 -5.94 -8.81 -16.17
CA ALA A 1 -5.21 -7.91 -15.26
C ALA A 1 -4.45 -8.78 -14.26
N LEU A 2 -3.27 -8.36 -13.81
CA LEU A 2 -2.48 -9.06 -12.81
C LEU A 2 -2.75 -8.44 -11.44
N ALA A 3 -3.10 -9.28 -10.46
CA ALA A 3 -3.24 -8.84 -9.07
C ALA A 3 -1.86 -8.77 -8.41
N ALA A 4 -1.52 -7.62 -7.82
CA ALA A 4 -0.26 -7.37 -7.15
C ALA A 4 -0.46 -6.39 -5.97
N GLY A 5 0.53 -6.28 -5.07
CA GLY A 5 0.47 -5.36 -3.92
C GLY A 5 0.32 -6.03 -2.55
N LEU A 6 0.02 -7.33 -2.49
CA LEU A 6 -0.23 -8.04 -1.24
C LEU A 6 0.98 -8.00 -0.29
N ARG A 7 2.21 -8.07 -0.83
CA ARG A 7 3.44 -8.01 -0.05
C ARG A 7 3.56 -6.70 0.72
N ASP A 8 3.26 -5.59 0.07
CA ASP A 8 3.35 -4.27 0.69
C ASP A 8 2.20 -4.03 1.66
N CYS A 9 1.02 -4.59 1.38
CA CYS A 9 -0.10 -4.59 2.32
C CYS A 9 0.26 -5.30 3.64
N VAL A 10 0.86 -6.50 3.58
CA VAL A 10 1.31 -7.23 4.79
C VAL A 10 2.34 -6.42 5.57
N ARG A 11 3.31 -5.81 4.87
CA ARG A 11 4.34 -4.99 5.51
C ARG A 11 3.76 -3.74 6.17
N PHE A 12 2.85 -3.07 5.47
CA PHE A 12 2.13 -1.91 5.99
C PHE A 12 1.35 -2.27 7.25
N LEU A 13 0.54 -3.34 7.22
CA LEU A 13 -0.24 -3.77 8.38
C LEU A 13 0.63 -4.11 9.61
N ARG A 14 1.78 -4.74 9.39
CA ARG A 14 2.74 -5.05 10.47
C ARG A 14 3.42 -3.83 11.07
N ALA A 15 3.58 -2.77 10.28
CA ALA A 15 4.25 -1.54 10.70
C ALA A 15 3.25 -0.44 11.13
N PHE A 16 1.95 -0.66 10.92
CA PHE A 16 0.92 0.33 11.21
C PHE A 16 0.82 0.56 12.72
N ARG A 17 1.25 1.74 13.16
CA ARG A 17 1.09 2.24 14.52
C ARG A 17 0.85 3.74 14.50
N LEU A 18 -0.14 4.20 15.25
CA LEU A 18 -0.35 5.61 15.51
C LEU A 18 0.61 6.06 16.61
N ARG A 19 1.36 7.14 16.36
CA ARG A 19 2.24 7.71 17.39
C ARG A 19 1.42 8.61 18.30
N ASP A 20 1.93 8.85 19.50
CA ASP A 20 1.27 9.74 20.47
C ASP A 20 1.01 11.14 19.89
N ALA A 21 1.92 11.66 19.06
CA ALA A 21 1.75 12.93 18.37
C ALA A 21 0.57 12.92 17.37
N ASP A 22 0.34 11.79 16.68
CA ASP A 22 -0.79 11.65 15.75
C ASP A 22 -2.12 11.60 16.52
N VAL A 23 -2.14 10.92 17.68
CA VAL A 23 -3.32 10.86 18.56
C VAL A 23 -3.59 12.22 19.20
N GLN A 24 -2.57 12.96 19.62
CA GLN A 24 -2.71 14.33 20.12
C GLN A 24 -3.24 15.28 19.04
N PHE A 25 -2.78 15.13 17.80
CA PHE A 25 -3.31 15.89 16.68
C PHE A 25 -4.80 15.58 16.47
N LEU A 26 -5.20 14.30 16.47
CA LEU A 26 -6.61 13.91 16.36
C LEU A 26 -7.45 14.49 17.51
N ALA A 27 -6.94 14.48 18.74
CA ALA A 27 -7.62 15.08 19.89
C ALA A 27 -7.81 16.60 19.75
N SER A 28 -6.94 17.28 18.99
CA SER A 28 -7.08 18.72 18.74
C SER A 28 -8.09 19.09 17.64
N VAL A 29 -8.39 18.13 16.75
CA VAL A 29 -9.29 18.32 15.59
C VAL A 29 -10.69 17.79 15.87
N LEU A 30 -10.80 16.73 16.68
CA LEU A 30 -12.07 16.12 17.05
C LEU A 30 -12.84 16.96 18.09
N PRO A 31 -14.17 16.78 18.19
CA PRO A 31 -14.98 17.46 19.19
C PRO A 31 -14.46 17.23 20.62
N PRO A 32 -14.48 18.24 21.51
CA PRO A 32 -13.93 18.15 22.86
C PRO A 32 -14.71 17.19 23.78
N ASP A 33 -15.92 16.79 23.39
CA ASP A 33 -16.76 15.79 24.05
C ASP A 33 -16.46 14.34 23.63
N THR A 34 -15.42 14.13 22.81
CA THR A 34 -14.97 12.79 22.42
C THR A 34 -14.47 12.01 23.63
N ASP A 35 -14.95 10.77 23.79
CA ASP A 35 -14.58 9.88 24.89
C ASP A 35 -13.05 9.66 24.95
N PRO A 36 -12.38 9.93 26.08
CA PRO A 36 -10.96 9.61 26.28
C PRO A 36 -10.59 8.15 25.96
N ALA A 37 -11.51 7.20 26.17
CA ALA A 37 -11.30 5.79 25.87
C ALA A 37 -11.07 5.53 24.36
N PHE A 38 -11.61 6.39 23.49
CA PHE A 38 -11.36 6.32 22.05
C PHE A 38 -9.88 6.55 21.71
N PHE A 39 -9.24 7.52 22.35
CA PHE A 39 -7.82 7.81 22.10
C PHE A 39 -6.90 6.73 22.68
N GLU A 40 -7.28 6.11 23.81
CA GLU A 40 -6.57 4.92 24.31
C GLU A 40 -6.69 3.74 23.35
N HIS A 41 -7.86 3.54 22.76
CA HIS A 41 -8.07 2.51 21.74
C HIS A 41 -7.19 2.74 20.50
N LEU A 42 -7.06 3.99 20.04
CA LEU A 42 -6.19 4.33 18.91
C LEU A 42 -4.70 4.07 19.19
N ARG A 43 -4.24 4.28 20.43
CA ARG A 43 -2.84 3.99 20.81
C ARG A 43 -2.55 2.50 20.90
N ALA A 44 -3.52 1.72 21.37
CA ALA A 44 -3.40 0.27 21.51
C ALA A 44 -3.65 -0.50 20.20
N LEU A 45 -3.91 0.20 19.10
CA LEU A 45 -4.36 -0.42 17.86
C LEU A 45 -3.23 -1.23 17.20
N ASP A 46 -3.49 -2.52 16.97
CA ASP A 46 -2.62 -3.42 16.21
C ASP A 46 -3.40 -4.06 15.06
N CYS A 47 -2.87 -3.90 13.84
CA CYS A 47 -3.46 -4.40 12.60
C CYS A 47 -2.72 -5.63 12.04
N SER A 48 -1.76 -6.19 12.78
CA SER A 48 -0.91 -7.28 12.33
C SER A 48 -1.65 -8.59 12.01
N GLU A 49 -2.81 -8.82 12.64
CA GLU A 49 -3.62 -10.04 12.46
C GLU A 49 -4.75 -9.90 11.43
N VAL A 50 -4.89 -8.75 10.75
CA VAL A 50 -6.00 -8.53 9.81
C VAL A 50 -5.80 -9.37 8.53
N PRO A 51 -6.71 -10.31 8.21
CA PRO A 51 -6.61 -11.11 6.99
C PRO A 51 -6.82 -10.25 5.74
N LEU A 52 -5.94 -10.40 4.74
CA LEU A 52 -5.90 -9.51 3.56
C LEU A 52 -6.80 -9.94 2.39
N LEU A 53 -7.24 -11.20 2.33
CA LEU A 53 -8.20 -11.65 1.32
C LEU A 53 -9.61 -11.07 1.57
N GLN A 54 -9.94 -10.82 2.84
CA GLN A 54 -11.13 -10.12 3.30
C GLN A 54 -10.76 -9.35 4.56
N VAL A 55 -10.70 -8.03 4.47
CA VAL A 55 -10.38 -7.17 5.62
C VAL A 55 -11.54 -7.23 6.60
N SER A 56 -11.36 -7.97 7.69
CA SER A 56 -12.36 -8.15 8.75
C SER A 56 -11.77 -7.69 10.08
N GLY A 57 -12.52 -6.86 10.80
CA GLY A 57 -12.10 -6.26 12.07
C GLY A 57 -13.07 -5.20 12.54
N PRO A 58 -12.76 -4.48 13.63
CA PRO A 58 -13.60 -3.38 14.10
C PRO A 58 -13.77 -2.33 13.00
N LEU A 59 -14.99 -1.79 12.84
CA LEU A 59 -15.36 -0.86 11.76
C LEU A 59 -14.35 0.30 11.61
N LEU A 60 -13.95 0.90 12.72
CA LEU A 60 -12.97 1.99 12.75
C LEU A 60 -11.64 1.60 12.10
N VAL A 61 -11.15 0.39 12.40
CA VAL A 61 -9.85 -0.11 11.95
C VAL A 61 -9.90 -0.39 10.47
N VAL A 62 -10.91 -1.13 10.01
CA VAL A 62 -11.07 -1.47 8.60
C VAL A 62 -11.28 -0.21 7.74
N GLN A 63 -11.97 0.81 8.27
CA GLN A 63 -12.17 2.10 7.58
C GLN A 63 -10.86 2.88 7.43
N LEU A 64 -10.00 2.90 8.46
CA LEU A 64 -8.68 3.53 8.38
C LEU A 64 -7.75 2.81 7.39
N LEU A 65 -7.86 1.49 7.30
CA LEU A 65 -7.05 0.66 6.41
C LEU A 65 -7.53 0.66 4.96
N GLU A 66 -8.80 1.02 4.69
CA GLU A 66 -9.39 1.02 3.36
C GLU A 66 -8.56 1.81 2.34
N THR A 67 -8.29 3.09 2.64
CA THR A 67 -7.57 3.99 1.73
C THR A 67 -6.15 3.51 1.42
N PRO A 68 -5.28 3.21 2.41
CA PRO A 68 -3.92 2.75 2.12
C PRO A 68 -3.88 1.39 1.41
N LEU A 69 -4.74 0.43 1.78
CA LEU A 69 -4.78 -0.87 1.11
C LEU A 69 -5.24 -0.76 -0.34
N LEU A 70 -6.28 0.05 -0.62
CA LEU A 70 -6.73 0.32 -1.98
C LEU A 70 -5.63 0.95 -2.82
N CYS A 71 -4.89 1.90 -2.26
CA CYS A 71 -3.77 2.55 -2.96
C CYS A 71 -2.67 1.55 -3.33
N LEU A 72 -2.23 0.72 -2.37
CA LEU A 72 -1.16 -0.27 -2.57
C LEU A 72 -1.54 -1.31 -3.62
N VAL A 73 -2.75 -1.88 -3.53
CA VAL A 73 -3.20 -2.93 -4.47
C VAL A 73 -3.48 -2.35 -5.85
N SER A 74 -4.13 -1.19 -5.94
CA SER A 74 -4.48 -0.57 -7.23
C SER A 74 -3.24 -0.16 -8.01
N TYR A 75 -2.27 0.46 -7.33
CA TYR A 75 -1.04 0.89 -7.97
C TYR A 75 -0.22 -0.30 -8.47
N ALA A 76 0.02 -1.29 -7.60
CA ALA A 76 0.79 -2.48 -7.96
C ALA A 76 0.15 -3.27 -9.10
N SER A 77 -1.17 -3.46 -9.06
CA SER A 77 -1.91 -4.20 -10.10
C SER A 77 -1.91 -3.47 -11.45
N LEU A 78 -2.01 -2.14 -11.43
CA LEU A 78 -1.93 -1.32 -12.64
C LEU A 78 -0.55 -1.41 -13.29
N VAL A 79 0.52 -1.28 -12.50
CA VAL A 79 1.91 -1.38 -12.98
C VAL A 79 2.18 -2.77 -13.56
N ALA A 80 1.87 -3.84 -12.81
CA ALA A 80 2.06 -5.21 -13.27
C ALA A 80 1.27 -5.51 -14.56
N THR A 81 0.01 -5.08 -14.63
CA THR A 81 -0.82 -5.28 -15.82
C THR A 81 -0.28 -4.52 -17.03
N ASN A 82 0.19 -3.28 -16.84
CA ASN A 82 0.75 -2.49 -17.93
C ASN A 82 2.08 -3.06 -18.42
N ALA A 83 2.96 -3.48 -17.50
CA ALA A 83 4.21 -4.17 -17.81
C ALA A 83 3.97 -5.44 -18.64
N ALA A 84 3.00 -6.27 -18.23
CA ALA A 84 2.63 -7.47 -18.99
C ALA A 84 2.09 -7.14 -20.40
N ARG A 85 1.31 -6.06 -20.55
CA ARG A 85 0.85 -5.61 -21.88
C ARG A 85 2.02 -5.16 -22.76
N LEU A 86 2.98 -4.43 -22.20
CA LEU A 86 4.18 -4.01 -22.93
C LEU A 86 5.04 -5.21 -23.33
N ARG A 87 5.20 -6.20 -22.44
CA ARG A 87 5.88 -7.48 -22.74
C ARG A 87 5.20 -8.22 -23.88
N LEU A 88 3.87 -8.34 -23.85
CA LEU A 88 3.11 -9.00 -24.92
C LEU A 88 3.31 -8.32 -26.28
N ILE A 89 3.36 -6.99 -26.33
CA ILE A 89 3.54 -6.23 -27.59
C ILE A 89 5.00 -6.29 -28.06
N ALA A 90 5.96 -6.17 -27.14
CA ALA A 90 7.38 -6.15 -27.49
C ALA A 90 7.94 -7.52 -27.88
N GLY A 91 7.31 -8.60 -27.41
CA GLY A 91 7.78 -9.97 -27.55
C GLY A 91 8.80 -10.36 -26.46
N PRO A 92 9.11 -11.66 -26.32
CA PRO A 92 9.96 -12.19 -25.25
C PRO A 92 11.44 -11.80 -25.39
N GLU A 93 11.90 -11.56 -26.61
CA GLU A 93 13.33 -11.36 -26.90
C GLU A 93 13.83 -9.94 -26.61
N LYS A 94 12.93 -8.95 -26.58
CA LYS A 94 13.31 -7.55 -26.39
C LYS A 94 13.50 -7.23 -24.92
N ARG A 95 14.59 -6.54 -24.59
CA ARG A 95 14.82 -6.02 -23.24
C ARG A 95 13.94 -4.80 -23.00
N LEU A 96 13.00 -4.92 -22.06
CA LEU A 96 12.20 -3.80 -21.57
C LEU A 96 12.83 -3.25 -20.29
N LEU A 97 12.78 -1.93 -20.11
CA LEU A 97 13.30 -1.23 -18.95
C LEU A 97 12.21 -0.37 -18.33
N GLU A 98 12.08 -0.43 -17.02
CA GLU A 98 11.17 0.39 -16.21
C GLU A 98 11.84 1.74 -15.89
N MET A 99 11.14 2.86 -16.16
CA MET A 99 11.64 4.23 -15.95
C MET A 99 10.60 5.13 -15.25
N GLY A 100 9.70 4.52 -14.48
CA GLY A 100 8.54 5.14 -13.86
C GLY A 100 8.81 5.78 -12.50
N LEU A 101 10.06 5.76 -12.03
CA LEU A 101 10.51 6.35 -10.76
C LEU A 101 9.95 7.76 -10.52
N ARG A 102 9.92 8.60 -11.56
CA ARG A 102 9.43 9.99 -11.51
C ARG A 102 7.93 10.16 -11.23
N ARG A 103 7.13 9.10 -11.37
CA ARG A 103 5.67 9.10 -11.23
C ARG A 103 5.19 8.04 -10.24
N ALA A 104 6.13 7.42 -9.53
CA ALA A 104 5.81 6.38 -8.59
C ALA A 104 5.19 6.97 -7.31
N GLN A 105 4.13 6.34 -6.81
CA GLN A 105 3.39 6.84 -5.66
C GLN A 105 3.95 6.27 -4.35
N GLY A 106 4.15 7.14 -3.36
CA GLY A 106 4.65 6.79 -2.02
C GLY A 106 6.16 6.97 -1.85
N PRO A 107 6.65 7.02 -0.60
CA PRO A 107 8.07 7.18 -0.28
C PRO A 107 8.94 6.05 -0.85
N ASP A 108 8.39 4.83 -0.97
CA ASP A 108 9.02 3.67 -1.59
C ASP A 108 8.54 3.40 -3.03
N GLY A 109 7.84 4.36 -3.65
CA GLY A 109 7.16 4.16 -4.94
C GLY A 109 8.10 3.62 -6.02
N GLY A 110 9.36 4.06 -6.04
CA GLY A 110 10.35 3.60 -7.00
C GLY A 110 10.70 2.11 -6.92
N LEU A 111 10.87 1.61 -5.69
CA LEU A 111 11.10 0.18 -5.41
C LEU A 111 9.87 -0.65 -5.77
N THR A 112 8.69 -0.15 -5.44
CA THR A 112 7.39 -0.76 -5.75
C THR A 112 7.16 -0.85 -7.26
N ALA A 113 7.44 0.21 -8.01
CA ALA A 113 7.30 0.26 -9.48
C ALA A 113 8.25 -0.72 -10.17
N SER A 114 9.51 -0.77 -9.75
CA SER A 114 10.51 -1.71 -10.26
C SER A 114 10.09 -3.15 -9.96
N THR A 115 9.72 -3.45 -8.71
CA THR A 115 9.35 -4.80 -8.27
C THR A 115 8.15 -5.36 -9.05
N TYR A 116 7.10 -4.56 -9.24
CA TYR A 116 5.89 -5.03 -9.94
C TYR A 116 6.01 -5.00 -11.46
N SER A 117 6.89 -4.18 -12.03
CA SER A 117 7.23 -4.27 -13.45
C SER A 117 8.03 -5.52 -13.77
N TYR A 118 8.95 -5.92 -12.88
CA TYR A 118 9.61 -7.22 -12.96
C TYR A 118 8.61 -8.38 -12.90
N LEU A 119 7.59 -8.27 -12.04
CA LEU A 119 6.52 -9.26 -11.95
C LEU A 119 5.66 -9.34 -13.24
N GLY A 120 5.58 -8.24 -13.99
CA GLY A 120 5.03 -8.19 -15.35
C GLY A 120 6.02 -8.58 -16.46
N ASP A 121 7.15 -9.20 -16.09
CA ASP A 121 8.21 -9.69 -16.97
C ASP A 121 8.95 -8.58 -17.76
N VAL A 122 8.98 -7.37 -17.21
CA VAL A 122 9.80 -6.25 -17.71
C VAL A 122 11.07 -6.17 -16.87
N GLY A 123 12.23 -6.33 -17.51
CA GLY A 123 13.53 -6.24 -16.83
C GLY A 123 13.70 -4.90 -16.10
N THR A 124 14.21 -4.93 -14.88
CA THR A 124 14.46 -3.70 -14.11
C THR A 124 15.91 -3.25 -14.27
N SER A 125 16.10 -1.93 -14.36
CA SER A 125 17.39 -1.27 -14.13
C SER A 125 17.21 -0.31 -12.97
N SER A 126 17.21 -0.83 -11.75
CA SER A 126 17.28 0.01 -10.56
C SER A 126 18.76 0.38 -10.35
N TRP A 127 19.16 1.53 -10.88
CA TRP A 127 20.37 2.27 -10.49
C TRP A 127 19.94 3.51 -9.74
#